data_AF-A0AAD7AMK5-F1
#
_entry.id   AF-A0AAD7AMK5-F1
#
_cell.length_a   1.000
_cell.length_b   1.000
_cell.length_c   1.000
_cell.angle_alpha   90.00
_cell.angle_beta   90.00
_cell.angle_gamma   90.00
#
_symmetry.space_group_name_H-M   'P 1'
#
loop_
_entity.id
_entity.type
_entity.pdbx_description
1 polymer ?
#
loop_
_entity_poly.entity_id
_entity_poly.type
_entity_poly.pdbx_seq_one_letter_code
_entity_poly.pdbx_strand_id
1 'polypeptide(L)'
;LQRHEMLLRTGMKIKRSNFEFVASQFASVSPEVVKNVSERAASGETISPKNAEERKVLELLKQVNGIAASVPGSSAARVAMRNEIRGLMIEKGLPSFYITINPADVFNPIV
;
A
#
# COMPACT_ATOMS: atom_id res chain seq x y z
N LEU A 1 14.02 13.57 -9.61
CA LEU A 1 13.04 12.96 -10.54
C LEU A 1 11.90 12.25 -9.79
N GLN A 2 12.20 11.32 -8.89
CA GLN A 2 11.20 10.52 -8.15
C GLN A 2 10.14 11.33 -7.38
N ARG A 3 10.54 12.41 -6.68
CA ARG A 3 9.60 13.26 -5.91
C ARG A 3 8.67 14.08 -6.81
N HIS A 4 9.17 14.60 -7.93
CA HIS A 4 8.37 15.40 -8.87
C HIS A 4 7.34 14.53 -9.58
N GLU A 5 7.75 13.32 -10.02
CA GLU A 5 6.85 12.37 -10.67
C GLU A 5 5.78 11.83 -9.71
N MET A 6 6.14 11.60 -8.44
CA MET A 6 5.20 11.22 -7.39
C MET A 6 4.13 12.30 -7.16
N LEU A 7 4.53 13.58 -7.10
CA LEU A 7 3.59 14.70 -6.91
C LEU A 7 2.64 14.85 -8.12
N LEU A 8 3.15 14.75 -9.34
CA LEU A 8 2.36 14.77 -10.58
C LEU A 8 1.34 13.61 -10.62
N ARG A 9 1.77 12.39 -10.31
CA ARG A 9 0.89 11.21 -10.31
C ARG A 9 -0.14 11.25 -9.18
N THR A 10 0.20 11.83 -8.03
CA THR A 10 -0.74 12.02 -6.90
C THR A 10 -1.82 13.05 -7.25
N GLY A 11 -1.42 14.19 -7.82
CA GLY A 11 -2.33 15.27 -8.20
C GLY A 11 -3.33 14.90 -9.32
N MET A 12 -2.98 13.97 -10.20
CA MET A 12 -3.87 13.51 -11.28
C MET A 12 -4.88 12.43 -10.87
N LYS A 13 -4.73 11.80 -9.69
CA LYS A 13 -5.46 10.56 -9.35
C LYS A 13 -6.60 10.73 -8.35
N ILE A 14 -6.51 11.71 -7.45
CA ILE A 14 -7.73 12.18 -6.81
C ILE A 14 -8.43 13.01 -7.89
N LYS A 15 -9.56 12.53 -8.43
CA LYS A 15 -10.42 13.38 -9.27
C LYS A 15 -10.52 14.72 -8.54
N ARG A 16 -10.26 15.85 -9.21
CA ARG A 16 -10.29 17.18 -8.55
C ARG A 16 -11.51 17.38 -7.64
N SER A 17 -12.65 16.77 -8.00
CA SER A 17 -13.89 16.74 -7.22
C SER A 17 -13.77 16.15 -5.81
N ASN A 18 -12.93 15.14 -5.61
CA ASN A 18 -12.80 14.44 -4.33
C ASN A 18 -11.62 14.95 -3.49
N PHE A 19 -10.71 15.73 -4.07
CA PHE A 19 -9.54 16.24 -3.36
C PHE A 19 -9.96 17.17 -2.23
N GLU A 20 -10.84 18.13 -2.54
CA GLU A 20 -11.38 19.08 -1.57
C GLU A 20 -12.08 18.36 -0.39
N PHE A 21 -12.86 17.34 -0.71
CA PHE A 21 -13.54 16.52 0.30
C PHE A 21 -12.55 15.75 1.18
N VAL A 22 -11.56 15.08 0.60
CA VAL A 22 -10.55 14.33 1.35
C VAL A 22 -9.69 15.27 2.21
N ALA A 23 -9.32 16.43 1.68
CA ALA A 23 -8.53 17.45 2.39
C ALA A 23 -9.28 18.04 3.58
N SER A 24 -10.56 18.38 3.40
CA SER A 24 -11.41 18.87 4.50
C SER A 24 -11.65 17.80 5.57
N GLN A 25 -11.80 16.53 5.19
CA GLN A 25 -11.86 15.42 6.14
C GLN A 25 -10.55 15.29 6.93
N PHE A 26 -9.40 15.39 6.25
CA PHE A 26 -8.07 15.41 6.90
C PHE A 26 -7.92 16.53 7.91
N ALA A 27 -8.39 17.73 7.58
CA ALA A 27 -8.33 18.88 8.49
C ALA A 27 -9.26 18.73 9.70
N SER A 28 -10.36 17.97 9.56
CA SER A 28 -11.35 17.77 10.63
C SER A 28 -10.97 16.72 11.67
N VAL A 29 -9.97 15.88 11.41
CA VAL A 29 -9.60 14.76 12.27
C VAL A 29 -8.69 15.21 13.41
N SER A 30 -9.03 14.83 14.64
CA SER A 30 -8.21 15.11 15.82
C SER A 30 -6.90 14.28 15.82
N PRO A 31 -5.72 14.91 16.03
CA PRO A 31 -4.43 14.21 16.11
C PRO A 31 -4.38 13.16 17.22
N GLU A 32 -5.09 13.38 18.32
CA GLU A 32 -5.11 12.47 19.47
C GLU A 32 -5.78 11.14 19.11
N VAL A 33 -6.86 11.18 18.33
CA VAL A 33 -7.58 9.98 17.88
C VAL A 33 -6.70 9.18 16.91
N VAL A 34 -5.98 9.87 16.02
CA VAL A 34 -5.01 9.21 15.11
C VAL A 34 -3.91 8.50 15.89
N LYS A 35 -3.37 9.15 16.93
CA LYS A 35 -2.35 8.57 17.80
C LYS A 35 -2.87 7.29 18.47
N ASN A 36 -4.03 7.34 19.12
CA ASN A 36 -4.62 6.19 19.80
C ASN A 36 -4.88 5.02 18.84
N VAL A 37 -5.42 5.29 17.65
CA VAL A 37 -5.65 4.27 16.62
C VAL A 37 -4.32 3.69 16.12
N SER A 38 -3.28 4.50 15.96
CA SER A 38 -1.96 4.05 15.52
C SER A 38 -1.24 3.18 16.56
N GLU A 39 -1.36 3.50 17.85
CA GLU A 39 -0.78 2.70 18.93
C GLU A 39 -1.45 1.33 19.02
N ARG A 40 -2.79 1.27 18.87
CA ARG A 40 -3.55 0.01 18.79
C ARG A 40 -3.20 -0.81 17.56
N ALA A 41 -2.98 -0.14 16.43
CA ALA A 41 -2.52 -0.79 15.20
C ALA A 41 -1.13 -1.43 15.40
N ALA A 42 -0.23 -0.72 16.09
CA ALA A 42 1.14 -1.16 16.35
C ALA A 42 1.19 -2.33 17.36
N SER A 43 0.26 -2.40 18.31
CA SER A 43 0.17 -3.54 19.25
C SER A 43 -0.39 -4.82 18.63
N GLY A 44 -0.79 -4.79 17.35
CA GLY A 44 -1.34 -5.94 16.64
C GLY A 44 -2.80 -6.23 16.95
N GLU A 45 -3.50 -5.30 17.63
CA GLU A 45 -4.94 -5.43 17.89
C GLU A 45 -5.74 -5.26 16.59
N THR A 46 -6.80 -6.05 16.40
CA THR A 46 -7.73 -5.86 15.28
C THR A 46 -8.41 -4.49 15.44
N ILE A 47 -8.14 -3.59 14.50
CA ILE A 47 -8.62 -2.21 14.56
C ILE A 47 -10.08 -2.16 14.13
N SER A 48 -11.00 -2.38 15.07
CA SER A 48 -12.41 -2.07 14.92
C SER A 48 -12.71 -0.67 15.46
N PRO A 49 -13.54 0.13 14.75
CA PRO A 49 -13.95 1.45 15.23
C PRO A 49 -14.83 1.31 16.46
N LYS A 50 -14.40 1.89 17.58
CA LYS A 50 -15.21 1.96 18.81
C LYS A 50 -16.08 3.22 18.82
N ASN A 51 -15.60 4.30 18.22
CA ASN A 51 -16.24 5.61 18.21
C ASN A 51 -16.42 6.15 16.77
N ALA A 52 -17.34 7.11 16.60
CA ALA A 52 -17.56 7.78 15.31
C ALA A 52 -16.30 8.48 14.77
N GLU A 53 -15.48 9.05 15.66
CA GLU A 53 -14.21 9.69 15.28
C GLU A 53 -13.15 8.67 14.83
N GLU A 54 -13.03 7.52 15.51
CA GLU A 54 -12.15 6.44 15.06
C GLU A 54 -12.59 5.90 13.69
N ARG A 55 -13.91 5.83 13.45
CA ARG A 55 -14.44 5.44 12.14
C ARG A 55 -13.99 6.39 11.04
N LYS A 56 -14.04 7.71 11.28
CA LYS A 56 -13.51 8.71 10.32
C LYS A 56 -12.03 8.50 10.05
N VAL A 57 -11.22 8.23 11.09
CA VAL A 57 -9.78 7.95 10.93
C VAL A 57 -9.55 6.71 10.07
N LEU A 58 -10.32 5.65 10.25
CA LEU A 58 -10.20 4.42 9.45
C LEU A 58 -10.66 4.61 8.00
N GLU A 59 -11.73 5.37 7.79
CA GLU A 59 -12.18 5.73 6.43
C GLU A 59 -11.13 6.58 5.71
N LEU A 60 -10.52 7.52 6.41
CA LEU A 60 -9.42 8.34 5.90
C LEU A 60 -8.17 7.49 5.59
N LEU A 61 -7.81 6.56 6.48
CA LEU A 61 -6.73 5.60 6.24
C LEU A 61 -6.99 4.76 4.98
N LYS A 62 -8.23 4.33 4.75
CA LYS A 62 -8.62 3.61 3.53
C LYS A 62 -8.44 4.46 2.27
N GLN A 63 -8.81 5.74 2.33
CA GLN A 63 -8.61 6.68 1.22
C GLN A 63 -7.11 6.89 0.92
N VAL A 64 -6.29 7.09 1.96
CA VAL A 64 -4.82 7.21 1.85
C VAL A 64 -4.22 5.95 1.24
N ASN A 65 -4.61 4.77 1.71
CA ASN A 65 -4.14 3.49 1.16
C ASN A 65 -4.51 3.31 -0.32
N GLY A 66 -5.70 3.77 -0.73
CA GLY A 66 -6.12 3.77 -2.12
C GLY A 66 -5.22 4.65 -3.00
N ILE A 67 -4.83 5.83 -2.53
CA ILE A 67 -3.87 6.70 -3.23
C ILE A 67 -2.48 6.07 -3.24
N ALA A 68 -2.06 5.49 -2.12
CA ALA A 68 -0.76 4.86 -1.96
C ALA A 68 -0.57 3.71 -2.95
N ALA A 69 -1.61 2.96 -3.33
CA ALA A 69 -1.54 1.88 -4.33
C ALA A 69 -0.92 2.33 -5.67
N SER A 70 -1.01 3.63 -5.92
CA SER A 70 -0.59 4.26 -7.15
C SER A 70 0.82 4.88 -7.08
N VAL A 71 1.41 4.90 -5.87
CA VAL A 71 2.78 5.32 -5.58
C VAL A 71 3.70 4.10 -5.77
N PRO A 72 4.62 4.12 -6.75
CA PRO A 72 5.54 3.03 -6.98
C PRO A 72 6.32 2.66 -5.70
N GLY A 73 6.39 1.37 -5.38
CA GLY A 73 7.11 0.86 -4.21
C GLY A 73 6.34 0.91 -2.89
N SER A 74 5.15 1.52 -2.84
CA SER A 74 4.32 1.49 -1.63
C SER A 74 3.82 0.07 -1.31
N SER A 75 3.44 -0.16 -0.05
CA SER A 75 2.84 -1.43 0.38
C SER A 75 1.59 -1.77 -0.43
N ALA A 76 0.73 -0.77 -0.68
CA ALA A 76 -0.49 -0.95 -1.45
C ALA A 76 -0.19 -1.24 -2.94
N ALA A 77 0.85 -0.64 -3.52
CA ALA A 77 1.27 -0.91 -4.90
C ALA A 77 1.79 -2.34 -5.04
N ARG A 78 2.54 -2.83 -4.04
CA ARG A 78 3.00 -4.23 -4.00
C ARG A 78 1.84 -5.22 -3.92
N VAL A 79 0.81 -4.90 -3.15
CA VAL A 79 -0.42 -5.72 -3.09
C VAL A 79 -1.14 -5.72 -4.44
N ALA A 80 -1.29 -4.56 -5.08
CA ALA A 80 -1.90 -4.45 -6.39
C ALA A 80 -1.15 -5.29 -7.45
N MET A 81 0.18 -5.18 -7.52
CA MET A 81 1.00 -5.98 -8.44
C MET A 81 0.86 -7.49 -8.18
N ARG A 82 0.79 -7.93 -6.92
CA ARG A 82 0.55 -9.35 -6.60
C ARG A 82 -0.81 -9.82 -7.08
N ASN A 83 -1.84 -8.99 -6.95
CA ASN A 83 -3.18 -9.32 -7.44
C ASN A 83 -3.21 -9.39 -8.98
N GLU A 84 -2.49 -8.50 -9.66
CA GLU A 84 -2.33 -8.54 -11.11
C GLU A 84 -1.64 -9.85 -11.57
N ILE A 85 -0.53 -10.23 -10.93
CA ILE A 85 0.15 -11.51 -11.21
C ILE A 85 -0.81 -12.68 -11.02
N ARG A 86 -1.61 -12.70 -9.94
CA ARG A 86 -2.63 -13.75 -9.74
C ARG A 86 -3.68 -13.76 -10.84
N GLY A 87 -4.14 -12.59 -11.27
CA GLY A 87 -5.09 -12.46 -12.40
C GLY A 87 -4.51 -13.04 -13.69
N LEU A 88 -3.25 -12.70 -14.00
CA LEU A 88 -2.52 -13.25 -15.13
C LEU A 88 -2.36 -14.78 -15.03
N MET A 89 -2.08 -15.31 -13.84
CA MET A 89 -1.97 -16.75 -13.62
C MET A 89 -3.30 -17.48 -13.87
N ILE A 90 -4.43 -16.87 -13.50
CA ILE A 90 -5.77 -17.42 -13.73
C ILE A 90 -6.11 -17.38 -15.22
N GLU A 91 -5.80 -16.28 -15.91
CA GLU A 91 -6.16 -16.08 -17.31
C GLU A 91 -5.22 -16.79 -18.29
N LYS A 92 -3.91 -16.73 -18.04
CA LYS A 92 -2.85 -17.20 -18.96
C LYS A 92 -2.16 -18.48 -18.49
N GLY A 93 -2.49 -18.97 -17.30
CA GLY A 93 -1.81 -20.11 -16.69
C GLY A 93 -0.57 -19.72 -15.88
N LEU A 94 0.02 -20.70 -15.19
CA LEU A 94 1.17 -20.48 -14.32
C LEU A 94 2.43 -20.12 -15.14
N PRO A 95 3.22 -19.12 -14.72
CA PRO A 95 4.50 -18.84 -15.35
C PRO A 95 5.47 -20.02 -15.15
N SER A 96 6.12 -20.46 -16.22
CA SER A 96 7.24 -21.41 -16.13
C SER A 96 8.54 -20.66 -15.88
N PHE A 97 9.19 -20.94 -14.74
CA PHE A 97 10.50 -20.38 -14.42
C PHE A 97 11.59 -21.43 -14.69
N TYR A 98 12.57 -21.07 -15.51
CA TYR A 98 13.79 -21.83 -15.68
C TYR A 98 14.90 -21.10 -14.92
N ILE A 99 15.40 -21.71 -13.85
CA ILE A 99 16.49 -21.16 -13.04
C ILE A 99 17.71 -22.03 -13.27
N THR A 100 18.74 -21.49 -13.90
CA THR A 100 20.05 -22.13 -13.99
C THR A 100 20.88 -21.67 -12.80
N ILE A 101 21.05 -22.56 -11.82
CA ILE A 101 22.00 -22.35 -10.73
C ILE A 101 23.32 -22.93 -11.19
N ASN A 102 24.31 -22.08 -11.43
CA ASN A 102 25.69 -22.52 -11.68
C ASN A 102 26.48 -22.36 -10.37
N PRO A 103 26.56 -23.38 -9.51
CA PRO A 103 27.35 -23.31 -8.30
C PRO A 103 28.82 -23.15 -8.67
N ALA A 104 29.51 -22.21 -8.03
CA ALA A 104 30.95 -22.06 -8.22
C ALA A 104 31.66 -23.26 -7.57
N ASP A 105 32.47 -23.97 -8.35
CA ASP A 105 33.24 -25.15 -7.91
C ASP A 105 34.28 -24.82 -6.81
N VAL A 106 34.61 -23.53 -6.66
CA VAL A 106 35.60 -23.02 -5.68
C VAL A 106 35.20 -23.26 -4.21
N PHE A 107 33.92 -23.52 -3.93
CA PHE A 107 33.40 -23.75 -2.57
C PHE A 107 32.81 -25.15 -2.39
N ASN A 108 33.11 -26.09 -3.29
CA ASN A 108 32.61 -27.46 -3.20
C ASN A 108 33.38 -28.24 -2.10
N PRO A 109 32.74 -28.70 -1.01
CA PRO A 109 33.42 -29.40 0.09
C PRO A 109 33.85 -30.84 -0.27
N ILE A 110 33.66 -31.27 -1.52
CA ILE A 110 34.03 -32.59 -2.05
C ILE A 110 35.38 -32.54 -2.80
N VAL A 111 35.92 -31.35 -3.07
CA VAL A 111 37.27 -31.15 -3.64
C VAL A 111 38.26 -30.80 -2.53
#